data_AF-A0A1F7BRS0-F1
#
_entry.id   AF-A0A1F7BRS0-F1
#
_cell.length_a   1.000
_cell.length_b   1.000
_cell.length_c   1.000
_cell.angle_alpha   90.00
_cell.angle_beta   90.00
_cell.angle_gamma   90.00
#
_symmetry.space_group_name_H-M   'P 1'
#
loop_
_entity.id
_entity.type
_entity.pdbx_description
1 polymer ?
#
loop_
_entity_poly.entity_id
_entity_poly.type
_entity_poly.pdbx_seq_one_letter_code
_entity_poly.pdbx_strand_id
1 'polypeptide(L)'
;MKKTRFISGFTATLKKHKFLVFTALILAVVVALTKVDFRGALVGLSGPGVSSSSEDSLRTCSDAGTMFEGMNNLTAVMKKYHEKVSGVVKERQQYFERPDLWKCTEPESMPELSSLASRLPGWHYPDGSAALSGQNYKLRPVLFESFASVLAEYLREYECKLVRLQQADIDAVISNNDIDQPCGGVGLSSCPGTTIRDLATRPETFSDKISVERHRARVALERTLHVLRSYEMNYAAARNLICLHRASMDFRAEMSLIADATSCMPKIWDAVTSIHDRKYK
;
A
#
# COMPACT_ATOMS: atom_id res chain seq x y z
N MET A 1 -69.44 -38.00 17.15
CA MET A 1 -68.66 -37.25 18.16
C MET A 1 -67.20 -37.69 18.10
N LYS A 2 -66.27 -36.73 18.29
CA LYS A 2 -64.80 -36.83 18.49
C LYS A 2 -63.86 -37.03 17.28
N LYS A 3 -63.35 -35.87 16.82
CA LYS A 3 -62.04 -35.59 16.21
C LYS A 3 -60.89 -35.90 17.19
N THR A 4 -59.70 -36.26 16.66
CA THR A 4 -58.36 -35.63 16.91
C THR A 4 -57.25 -36.48 16.25
N ARG A 5 -56.60 -36.01 15.17
CA ARG A 5 -55.29 -35.30 15.13
C ARG A 5 -54.11 -36.10 15.73
N PHE A 6 -53.29 -36.73 14.88
CA PHE A 6 -51.92 -37.16 15.19
C PHE A 6 -51.06 -37.27 13.91
N ILE A 7 -50.90 -36.16 13.17
CA ILE A 7 -49.94 -36.07 12.06
C ILE A 7 -49.25 -34.70 12.16
N SER A 8 -48.24 -34.57 13.02
CA SER A 8 -47.32 -33.42 12.98
C SER A 8 -45.98 -33.63 13.71
N GLY A 9 -45.68 -34.81 14.25
CA GLY A 9 -44.48 -35.04 15.07
C GLY A 9 -43.22 -35.51 14.33
N PHE A 10 -43.35 -36.08 13.14
CA PHE A 10 -42.24 -36.82 12.50
C PHE A 10 -41.49 -36.07 11.40
N THR A 11 -42.05 -34.98 10.87
CA THR A 11 -41.42 -34.21 9.77
C THR A 11 -40.51 -33.07 10.26
N ALA A 12 -40.59 -32.70 11.54
CA ALA A 12 -39.76 -31.63 12.13
C ALA A 12 -38.37 -32.12 12.59
N THR A 13 -38.24 -33.40 12.97
CA THR A 13 -36.97 -33.98 13.44
C THR A 13 -36.01 -34.29 12.29
N LEU A 14 -36.54 -34.69 11.13
CA LEU A 14 -35.73 -34.98 9.94
C LEU A 14 -35.13 -33.71 9.29
N LYS A 15 -35.79 -32.56 9.43
CA LYS A 15 -35.30 -31.27 8.90
C LYS A 15 -34.20 -30.67 9.77
N LYS A 16 -34.27 -30.85 11.09
CA LYS A 16 -33.20 -30.46 12.03
C LYS A 16 -31.92 -31.27 11.84
N HIS A 17 -32.02 -32.58 11.59
CA HIS A 17 -30.84 -33.40 11.31
C HIS A 17 -30.16 -33.04 9.99
N LYS A 18 -30.93 -32.75 8.92
CA LYS A 18 -30.33 -32.31 7.65
C LYS A 18 -29.63 -30.96 7.77
N PHE A 19 -30.17 -30.02 8.56
CA PHE A 19 -29.54 -28.71 8.78
C PHE A 19 -28.26 -28.82 9.61
N LEU A 20 -28.26 -29.64 10.68
CA LEU A 20 -27.08 -29.89 11.50
C LEU A 20 -25.95 -30.58 10.72
N VAL A 21 -26.29 -31.56 9.88
CA VAL A 21 -25.30 -32.22 9.02
C VAL A 21 -24.72 -31.22 8.01
N PHE A 22 -25.53 -30.35 7.42
CA PHE A 22 -25.04 -29.35 6.47
C PHE A 22 -24.15 -28.30 7.13
N THR A 23 -24.49 -27.83 8.34
CA THR A 23 -23.64 -26.91 9.09
C THR A 23 -22.34 -27.57 9.55
N ALA A 24 -22.38 -28.85 9.94
CA ALA A 24 -21.17 -29.61 10.29
C ALA A 24 -20.28 -29.86 9.08
N LEU A 25 -20.85 -30.06 7.89
CA LEU A 25 -20.11 -30.23 6.64
C LEU A 25 -19.45 -28.91 6.20
N ILE A 26 -20.14 -27.77 6.35
CA ILE A 26 -19.56 -26.45 6.10
C ILE A 26 -18.42 -26.17 7.11
N LEU A 27 -18.62 -26.47 8.40
CA LEU A 27 -17.56 -26.31 9.41
C LEU A 27 -16.38 -27.25 9.16
N ALA A 28 -16.64 -28.49 8.71
CA ALA A 28 -15.58 -29.43 8.32
C ALA A 28 -14.83 -28.97 7.07
N VAL A 29 -15.50 -28.35 6.10
CA VAL A 29 -14.86 -27.76 4.90
C VAL A 29 -14.06 -26.52 5.28
N VAL A 30 -14.55 -25.66 6.19
CA VAL A 30 -13.80 -24.50 6.69
C VAL A 30 -12.59 -24.94 7.53
N VAL A 31 -12.72 -25.99 8.34
CA VAL A 31 -11.60 -26.58 9.09
C VAL A 31 -10.62 -27.29 8.15
N ALA A 32 -11.09 -27.95 7.09
CA ALA A 32 -10.23 -28.57 6.08
C ALA A 32 -9.48 -27.52 5.24
N LEU A 33 -10.14 -26.40 4.89
CA LEU A 33 -9.52 -25.28 4.16
C LEU A 33 -8.55 -24.47 5.02
N THR A 34 -8.75 -24.42 6.35
CA THR A 34 -7.80 -23.81 7.29
C THR A 34 -6.69 -24.75 7.76
N LYS A 35 -6.84 -26.06 7.51
CA LYS A 35 -5.81 -27.10 7.71
C LYS A 35 -5.13 -27.56 6.42
N VAL A 36 -5.35 -26.89 5.28
CA VAL A 36 -4.43 -27.04 4.14
C VAL A 36 -3.09 -26.48 4.60
N ASP A 37 -2.22 -27.43 4.95
CA ASP A 37 -0.83 -27.26 5.30
C ASP A 37 -0.13 -26.25 4.38
N PHE A 38 0.09 -25.04 4.89
CA PHE A 38 1.20 -24.15 4.51
C PHE A 38 2.55 -24.73 5.00
N ARG A 39 2.68 -26.06 5.03
CA ARG A 39 3.81 -26.84 5.55
C ARG A 39 4.60 -27.57 4.45
N GLY A 40 4.39 -27.18 3.19
CA GLY A 40 5.08 -27.74 2.03
C GLY A 40 6.19 -26.87 1.41
N ALA A 41 6.61 -25.76 2.04
CA ALA A 41 7.58 -24.85 1.40
C ALA A 41 8.73 -24.35 2.30
N LEU A 42 9.02 -25.00 3.44
CA LEU A 42 10.05 -24.51 4.37
C LEU A 42 10.98 -25.56 4.96
N VAL A 43 11.20 -26.70 4.30
CA VAL A 43 12.31 -27.60 4.67
C VAL A 43 12.93 -28.22 3.41
N GLY A 44 14.18 -27.84 3.13
CA GLY A 44 15.09 -28.63 2.28
C GLY A 44 15.58 -27.93 1.01
N LEU A 45 16.59 -27.06 1.15
CA LEU A 45 17.75 -27.00 0.24
C LEU A 45 18.85 -26.14 0.90
N SER A 46 19.40 -26.65 2.00
CA SER A 46 20.77 -26.32 2.41
C SER A 46 21.71 -27.22 1.59
N GLY A 47 22.22 -26.68 0.48
CA GLY A 47 23.30 -27.24 -0.32
C GLY A 47 24.33 -26.14 -0.61
N PRO A 48 25.64 -26.44 -0.57
CA PRO A 48 26.68 -25.43 -0.51
C PRO A 48 26.94 -24.80 -1.89
N GLY A 49 27.09 -23.48 -1.92
CA GLY A 49 27.81 -22.78 -2.98
C GLY A 49 27.10 -22.66 -4.33
N VAL A 50 26.09 -21.80 -4.42
CA VAL A 50 25.85 -21.00 -5.63
C VAL A 50 25.49 -19.58 -5.19
N SER A 51 26.43 -18.66 -5.36
CA SER A 51 26.18 -17.23 -5.30
C SER A 51 25.31 -16.82 -6.48
N SER A 52 23.98 -16.86 -6.32
CA SER A 52 23.05 -16.24 -7.26
C SER A 52 22.51 -14.96 -6.63
N SER A 53 23.14 -13.84 -6.95
CA SER A 53 22.63 -12.48 -6.74
C SER A 53 21.46 -12.18 -7.69
N SER A 54 20.45 -13.05 -7.69
CA SER A 54 19.14 -12.72 -8.26
C SER A 54 18.31 -12.18 -7.14
N GLU A 55 17.70 -11.02 -7.38
CA GLU A 55 16.67 -10.42 -6.54
C GLU A 55 15.63 -11.48 -6.16
N ASP A 56 15.85 -12.14 -5.03
CA ASP A 56 14.95 -13.14 -4.47
C ASP A 56 13.59 -12.49 -4.33
N SER A 57 12.66 -12.87 -5.21
CA SER A 57 11.23 -12.52 -5.24
C SER A 57 10.91 -11.15 -4.63
N LEU A 58 10.56 -10.15 -5.45
CA LEU A 58 10.20 -8.77 -5.03
C LEU A 58 9.15 -8.65 -3.89
N ARG A 59 8.53 -9.77 -3.48
CA ARG A 59 7.59 -9.89 -2.36
C ARG A 59 8.11 -10.66 -1.15
N THR A 60 9.27 -11.32 -1.23
CA THR A 60 9.95 -11.83 -0.04
C THR A 60 10.41 -10.65 0.80
N CYS A 61 10.39 -10.82 2.13
CA CYS A 61 10.95 -9.84 3.03
C CYS A 61 12.48 -9.85 2.84
N SER A 62 12.98 -9.13 1.83
CA SER A 62 14.40 -8.86 1.60
C SER A 62 14.71 -7.42 2.00
N ASP A 63 15.85 -7.21 2.66
CA ASP A 63 16.32 -5.86 3.03
C ASP A 63 17.07 -5.19 1.87
N ALA A 64 17.61 -5.97 0.94
CA ALA A 64 18.41 -5.47 -0.18
C ALA A 64 17.56 -4.61 -1.11
N GLY A 65 18.02 -3.39 -1.42
CA GLY A 65 17.32 -2.47 -2.30
C GLY A 65 16.12 -1.77 -1.64
N THR A 66 15.90 -1.94 -0.34
CA THR A 66 14.83 -1.24 0.40
C THR A 66 15.35 0.03 1.06
N MET A 67 14.42 0.92 1.45
CA MET A 67 14.78 2.12 2.22
C MET A 67 15.35 1.84 3.61
N PHE A 68 15.23 0.62 4.12
CA PHE A 68 15.71 0.24 5.46
C PHE A 68 17.00 -0.58 5.42
N GLU A 69 17.64 -0.67 4.25
CA GLU A 69 18.90 -1.37 4.07
C GLU A 69 19.97 -0.86 5.05
N GLY A 70 20.68 -1.79 5.70
CA GLY A 70 21.73 -1.49 6.68
C GLY A 70 21.25 -0.93 8.02
N MET A 71 19.94 -0.73 8.23
CA MET A 71 19.43 -0.21 9.50
C MET A 71 19.20 -1.33 10.52
N ASN A 72 19.98 -1.32 11.60
CA ASN A 72 19.88 -2.33 12.67
C ASN A 72 19.23 -1.79 13.96
N ASN A 73 18.96 -0.48 14.02
CA ASN A 73 18.38 0.17 15.19
C ASN A 73 16.87 0.40 14.99
N LEU A 74 16.06 -0.20 15.86
CA LEU A 74 14.59 -0.07 15.85
C LEU A 74 14.13 1.40 15.83
N THR A 75 14.71 2.26 16.68
CA THR A 75 14.32 3.67 16.77
C THR A 75 14.60 4.44 15.48
N ALA A 76 15.71 4.12 14.81
CA ALA A 76 16.06 4.76 13.54
C ALA A 76 15.09 4.31 12.42
N VAL A 77 14.74 3.03 12.38
CA VAL A 77 13.77 2.47 11.42
C VAL A 77 12.39 3.08 11.63
N MET A 78 11.92 3.14 12.88
CA MET A 78 10.66 3.81 13.25
C MET A 78 10.65 5.28 12.81
N LYS A 79 11.69 6.04 13.17
CA LYS A 79 11.79 7.46 12.84
C LYS A 79 11.72 7.67 11.33
N LYS A 80 12.49 6.91 10.54
CA LYS A 80 12.50 7.01 9.08
C LYS A 80 11.15 6.65 8.45
N TYR A 81 10.48 5.62 8.97
CA TYR A 81 9.13 5.27 8.54
C TYR A 81 8.15 6.42 8.75
N HIS A 82 8.07 6.93 9.98
CA HIS A 82 7.13 8.00 10.35
C HIS A 82 7.43 9.31 9.61
N GLU A 83 8.69 9.68 9.43
CA GLU A 83 9.09 10.85 8.65
C GLU A 83 8.63 10.75 7.19
N LYS A 84 8.84 9.60 6.54
CA LYS A 84 8.47 9.41 5.13
C LYS A 84 6.95 9.34 4.93
N VAL A 85 6.24 8.62 5.79
CA VAL A 85 4.77 8.61 5.76
C VAL A 85 4.22 10.01 6.00
N SER A 86 4.75 10.75 6.98
CA SER A 86 4.30 12.11 7.25
C SER A 86 4.55 13.06 6.07
N GLY A 87 5.70 12.95 5.39
CA GLY A 87 6.01 13.77 4.21
C GLY A 87 5.02 13.54 3.08
N VAL A 88 4.76 12.27 2.75
CA VAL A 88 3.84 11.88 1.68
C VAL A 88 2.38 12.23 2.01
N VAL A 89 1.96 12.06 3.27
CA VAL A 89 0.61 12.48 3.72
C VAL A 89 0.46 14.01 3.66
N LYS A 90 1.49 14.77 4.06
CA LYS A 90 1.47 16.24 3.96
C LYS A 90 1.40 16.72 2.52
N GLU A 91 2.19 16.12 1.62
CA GLU A 91 2.10 16.40 0.20
C GLU A 91 0.68 16.18 -0.32
N ARG A 92 0.07 15.03 0.03
CA ARG A 92 -1.32 14.73 -0.34
C ARG A 92 -2.31 15.75 0.21
N GLN A 93 -2.13 16.17 1.46
CA GLN A 93 -3.00 17.17 2.09
C GLN A 93 -2.89 18.54 1.41
N GLN A 94 -1.68 18.93 0.97
CA GLN A 94 -1.50 20.19 0.24
C GLN A 94 -2.32 20.22 -1.05
N TYR A 95 -2.48 19.09 -1.75
CA TYR A 95 -3.36 19.01 -2.91
C TYR A 95 -4.83 19.26 -2.55
N PHE A 96 -5.29 18.96 -1.33
CA PHE A 96 -6.65 19.29 -0.92
C PHE A 96 -6.81 20.76 -0.49
N GLU A 97 -5.76 21.36 0.07
CA GLU A 97 -5.78 22.75 0.55
C GLU A 97 -5.55 23.77 -0.57
N ARG A 98 -4.87 23.38 -1.64
CA ARG A 98 -4.39 24.28 -2.70
C ARG A 98 -4.89 23.88 -4.10
N PRO A 99 -6.04 24.43 -4.56
CA PRO A 99 -6.61 24.16 -5.88
C PRO A 99 -5.77 24.68 -7.06
N ASP A 100 -4.83 25.58 -6.80
CA ASP A 100 -3.86 26.09 -7.76
C ASP A 100 -2.89 25.02 -8.26
N LEU A 101 -2.64 23.98 -7.45
CA LEU A 101 -1.79 22.85 -7.84
C LEU A 101 -2.47 21.89 -8.83
N TRP A 102 -3.78 22.03 -9.04
CA TRP A 102 -4.54 21.10 -9.86
C TRP A 102 -4.32 21.38 -11.34
N LYS A 103 -3.74 20.38 -12.02
CA LYS A 103 -3.55 20.40 -13.47
C LYS A 103 -4.77 19.81 -14.16
N CYS A 104 -5.26 20.47 -15.22
CA CYS A 104 -6.43 20.01 -15.96
C CYS A 104 -6.11 19.04 -17.09
N THR A 105 -4.88 19.11 -17.63
CA THR A 105 -4.48 18.38 -18.84
C THR A 105 -3.52 17.22 -18.56
N GLU A 106 -2.79 17.30 -17.44
CA GLU A 106 -1.78 16.31 -17.05
C GLU A 106 -2.20 15.57 -15.77
N PRO A 107 -1.77 14.31 -15.58
CA PRO A 107 -1.85 13.65 -14.29
C PRO A 107 -1.05 14.45 -13.26
N GLU A 108 -1.56 14.55 -12.03
CA GLU A 108 -0.83 15.23 -10.97
C GLU A 108 0.44 14.46 -10.61
N SER A 109 1.58 15.15 -10.63
CA SER A 109 2.82 14.57 -10.13
C SER A 109 2.94 14.82 -8.64
N MET A 110 2.99 13.76 -7.86
CA MET A 110 3.35 13.80 -6.44
C MET A 110 4.84 13.43 -6.31
N PRO A 111 5.76 14.42 -6.29
CA PRO A 111 7.20 14.16 -6.20
C PRO A 111 7.58 13.32 -4.97
N GLU A 112 7.02 13.56 -3.78
CA GLU A 112 7.37 12.76 -2.60
C GLU A 112 6.85 11.33 -2.74
N LEU A 113 5.60 11.15 -3.17
CA LEU A 113 5.06 9.80 -3.41
C LEU A 113 5.84 9.04 -4.48
N SER A 114 6.22 9.71 -5.58
CA SER A 114 7.00 9.09 -6.66
C SER A 114 8.43 8.74 -6.23
N SER A 115 9.04 9.58 -5.40
CA SER A 115 10.34 9.31 -4.78
C SER A 115 10.28 8.12 -3.81
N LEU A 116 9.17 7.95 -3.09
CA LEU A 116 8.91 6.81 -2.23
C LEU A 116 8.76 5.54 -3.09
N ALA A 117 7.87 5.57 -4.07
CA ALA A 117 7.54 4.44 -4.93
C ALA A 117 8.73 3.91 -5.74
N SER A 118 9.64 4.79 -6.19
CA SER A 118 10.84 4.38 -6.93
C SER A 118 11.82 3.55 -6.10
N ARG A 119 11.72 3.59 -4.78
CA ARG A 119 12.57 2.82 -3.85
C ARG A 119 11.88 1.58 -3.31
N LEU A 120 10.63 1.32 -3.72
CA LEU A 120 9.89 0.13 -3.31
C LEU A 120 10.13 -0.98 -4.36
N PRO A 121 10.86 -2.06 -4.05
CA PRO A 121 10.96 -3.23 -4.93
C PRO A 121 9.58 -3.74 -5.37
N GLY A 122 8.59 -3.75 -4.46
CA GLY A 122 7.23 -4.22 -4.76
C GLY A 122 6.45 -3.37 -5.78
N TRP A 123 6.93 -2.15 -6.08
CA TRP A 123 6.29 -1.24 -7.05
C TRP A 123 6.80 -1.43 -8.49
N HIS A 124 7.83 -2.25 -8.67
CA HIS A 124 8.37 -2.58 -9.97
C HIS A 124 7.63 -3.79 -10.57
N TYR A 125 7.44 -3.78 -11.88
CA TYR A 125 6.82 -4.90 -12.60
C TYR A 125 7.77 -5.47 -13.66
N PRO A 126 7.71 -6.78 -13.91
CA PRO A 126 8.52 -7.42 -14.93
C PRO A 126 8.14 -6.91 -16.33
N ASP A 127 9.11 -6.43 -17.11
CA ASP A 127 8.91 -6.02 -18.49
C ASP A 127 9.18 -7.20 -19.46
N GLY A 128 8.11 -7.86 -19.87
CA GLY A 128 8.17 -8.97 -20.83
C GLY A 128 8.74 -10.28 -20.28
N SER A 129 8.99 -11.24 -21.18
CA SER A 129 9.49 -12.58 -20.82
C SER A 129 10.94 -12.59 -20.31
N ALA A 130 11.74 -11.57 -20.65
CA ALA A 130 13.11 -11.41 -20.18
C ALA A 130 13.21 -10.99 -18.71
N ALA A 131 12.12 -10.49 -18.12
CA ALA A 131 12.09 -10.07 -16.72
C ALA A 131 12.04 -11.23 -15.72
N LEU A 132 11.64 -12.43 -16.17
CA LEU A 132 11.80 -13.67 -15.38
C LEU A 132 13.29 -14.03 -15.17
N SER A 133 14.19 -13.46 -15.97
CA SER A 133 15.65 -13.58 -15.82
C SER A 133 16.26 -12.48 -14.93
N GLY A 134 15.45 -11.66 -14.27
CA GLY A 134 15.89 -10.74 -13.21
C GLY A 134 16.56 -9.44 -13.66
N GLN A 135 16.53 -9.09 -14.95
CA GLN A 135 17.29 -7.92 -15.46
C GLN A 135 16.45 -6.76 -16.02
N ASN A 136 15.12 -6.90 -16.13
CA ASN A 136 14.27 -5.85 -16.72
C ASN A 136 13.02 -5.61 -15.88
N TYR A 137 13.15 -4.72 -14.90
CA TYR A 137 12.04 -4.24 -14.09
C TYR A 137 11.72 -2.79 -14.44
N LYS A 138 10.45 -2.51 -14.76
CA LYS A 138 9.95 -1.16 -15.03
C LYS A 138 9.22 -0.60 -13.82
N LEU A 139 9.38 0.69 -13.59
CA LEU A 139 8.64 1.41 -12.56
C LEU A 139 7.18 1.57 -13.00
N ARG A 140 6.24 1.19 -12.13
CA ARG A 140 4.82 1.46 -12.36
C ARG A 140 4.55 2.98 -12.26
N PRO A 141 3.79 3.58 -13.19
CA PRO A 141 3.45 4.99 -13.11
C PRO A 141 2.75 5.30 -11.79
N VAL A 142 3.18 6.39 -11.14
CA VAL A 142 2.64 6.84 -9.87
C VAL A 142 1.59 7.89 -10.17
N LEU A 143 0.33 7.55 -9.90
CA LEU A 143 -0.81 8.42 -10.12
C LEU A 143 -1.37 8.92 -8.79
N PHE A 144 -2.28 9.90 -8.86
CA PHE A 144 -3.02 10.38 -7.70
C PHE A 144 -3.74 9.24 -6.96
N GLU A 145 -4.30 8.28 -7.68
CA GLU A 145 -5.02 7.13 -7.12
C GLU A 145 -4.08 6.08 -6.52
N SER A 146 -2.80 6.08 -6.89
CA SER A 146 -1.81 5.09 -6.43
C SER A 146 -1.38 5.30 -4.97
N PHE A 147 -1.78 6.41 -4.35
CA PHE A 147 -1.40 6.80 -2.99
C PHE A 147 -1.60 5.69 -1.95
N ALA A 148 -2.80 5.12 -1.87
CA ALA A 148 -3.12 4.07 -0.90
C ALA A 148 -2.29 2.80 -1.13
N SER A 149 -2.10 2.41 -2.39
CA SER A 149 -1.32 1.21 -2.74
C SER A 149 0.17 1.37 -2.45
N VAL A 150 0.76 2.53 -2.73
CA VAL A 150 2.17 2.81 -2.45
C VAL A 150 2.42 2.81 -0.94
N LEU A 151 1.54 3.44 -0.15
CA LEU A 151 1.65 3.41 1.30
C LEU A 151 1.47 2.02 1.90
N ALA A 152 0.59 1.18 1.33
CA ALA A 152 0.42 -0.19 1.76
C ALA A 152 1.68 -1.04 1.49
N GLU A 153 2.33 -0.87 0.33
CA GLU A 153 3.61 -1.53 0.03
C GLU A 153 4.73 -1.03 0.94
N TYR A 154 4.77 0.27 1.26
CA TYR A 154 5.75 0.80 2.21
C TYR A 154 5.54 0.25 3.62
N LEU A 155 4.29 0.12 4.08
CA LEU A 155 3.96 -0.53 5.34
C LEU A 155 4.41 -2.00 5.35
N ARG A 156 4.21 -2.73 4.23
CA ARG A 156 4.68 -4.10 4.09
C ARG A 156 6.20 -4.21 4.26
N GLU A 157 6.96 -3.33 3.63
CA GLU A 157 8.43 -3.30 3.78
C GLU A 157 8.86 -2.96 5.21
N TYR A 158 8.20 -1.98 5.84
CA TYR A 158 8.45 -1.63 7.23
C TYR A 158 8.21 -2.82 8.16
N GLU A 159 7.10 -3.53 8.00
CA GLU A 159 6.81 -4.72 8.79
C GLU A 159 7.80 -5.86 8.56
N CYS A 160 8.20 -6.08 7.30
CA CYS A 160 9.25 -7.04 6.96
C CYS A 160 10.55 -6.72 7.72
N LYS A 161 10.94 -5.43 7.75
CA LYS A 161 12.13 -5.01 8.46
C LYS A 161 12.00 -5.22 9.97
N LEU A 162 10.84 -4.92 10.55
CA LEU A 162 10.59 -5.15 11.97
C LEU A 162 10.69 -6.63 12.35
N VAL A 163 10.17 -7.53 11.53
CA VAL A 163 10.31 -8.99 11.75
C VAL A 163 11.77 -9.42 11.66
N ARG A 164 12.54 -8.89 10.72
CA ARG A 164 13.98 -9.19 10.61
C ARG A 164 14.77 -8.68 11.81
N LEU A 165 14.47 -7.48 12.31
CA LEU A 165 15.09 -6.97 13.54
C LEU A 165 14.76 -7.86 14.75
N GLN A 166 13.53 -8.36 14.82
CA GLN A 166 13.12 -9.32 15.85
C GLN A 166 13.94 -10.63 15.77
N GLN A 167 14.09 -11.19 14.56
CA GLN A 167 14.89 -12.39 14.33
C GLN A 167 16.37 -12.17 14.69
N ALA A 168 16.95 -11.05 14.25
CA ALA A 168 18.34 -10.72 14.55
C ALA A 168 18.61 -10.54 16.06
N ASP A 169 17.66 -10.00 16.83
CA ASP A 169 17.79 -9.91 18.30
C ASP A 169 17.72 -11.30 18.96
N ILE A 170 16.84 -12.17 18.48
CA ILE A 170 16.76 -13.57 18.95
C ILE A 170 18.05 -14.33 18.62
N ASP A 171 18.55 -14.22 17.39
CA ASP A 171 19.80 -14.87 16.95
C ASP A 171 21.01 -14.33 17.71
N ALA A 172 21.03 -13.04 18.06
CA ALA A 172 22.06 -12.46 18.91
C ALA A 172 22.01 -13.04 20.34
N VAL A 173 20.82 -13.28 20.90
CA VAL A 173 20.70 -13.94 22.21
C VAL A 173 21.14 -15.41 22.13
N ILE A 174 20.77 -16.13 21.07
CA ILE A 174 21.14 -17.55 20.89
C ILE A 174 22.65 -17.70 20.67
N SER A 175 23.26 -16.86 19.84
CA SER A 175 24.71 -16.90 19.56
C SER A 175 25.57 -16.43 20.74
N ASN A 176 25.08 -15.48 21.55
CA ASN A 176 25.76 -15.11 22.80
C ASN A 176 25.57 -16.14 23.93
N ASN A 177 24.67 -17.11 23.75
CA ASN A 177 24.52 -18.26 24.65
C ASN A 177 25.44 -19.43 24.25
N ASP A 178 26.43 -19.22 23.36
CA ASP A 178 27.58 -20.11 23.29
C ASP A 178 28.30 -20.08 24.65
N ILE A 179 28.00 -21.15 25.38
CA ILE A 179 28.64 -21.68 26.56
C ILE A 179 30.15 -21.70 26.34
N ASP A 180 30.86 -20.60 26.63
CA ASP A 180 32.29 -20.56 26.98
C ASP A 180 32.77 -19.12 27.21
N GLN A 181 32.18 -18.45 28.19
CA GLN A 181 33.01 -17.56 29.00
C GLN A 181 32.53 -17.65 30.45
N PRO A 182 33.10 -18.55 31.26
CA PRO A 182 32.88 -18.46 32.68
C PRO A 182 33.45 -17.11 33.09
N CYS A 183 32.61 -16.27 33.71
CA CYS A 183 33.10 -15.29 34.68
C CYS A 183 34.18 -16.03 35.50
N GLY A 184 35.45 -15.70 35.30
CA GLY A 184 36.58 -16.59 35.59
C GLY A 184 36.46 -17.26 36.95
N GLY A 185 36.10 -18.55 36.97
CA GLY A 185 36.20 -19.43 38.13
C GLY A 185 35.40 -19.08 39.40
N VAL A 186 34.49 -18.10 39.41
CA VAL A 186 33.71 -17.76 40.62
C VAL A 186 32.23 -17.72 40.27
N GLY A 187 31.43 -18.44 41.07
CA GLY A 187 30.04 -18.80 40.78
C GLY A 187 29.14 -17.68 40.28
N LEU A 188 28.04 -18.09 39.63
CA LEU A 188 27.02 -17.30 38.92
C LEU A 188 26.40 -16.10 39.69
N SER A 189 26.83 -15.79 40.90
CA SER A 189 26.31 -14.73 41.76
C SER A 189 27.04 -13.38 41.66
N SER A 190 28.15 -13.25 40.91
CA SER A 190 29.00 -12.04 41.01
C SER A 190 29.31 -11.28 39.71
N CYS A 191 28.65 -11.56 38.58
CA CYS A 191 28.82 -10.74 37.38
C CYS A 191 27.85 -9.53 37.45
N PRO A 192 28.33 -8.29 37.67
CA PRO A 192 27.47 -7.13 37.86
C PRO A 192 27.05 -6.61 36.49
N GLY A 193 25.78 -6.82 36.12
CA GLY A 193 25.18 -6.07 35.01
C GLY A 193 24.08 -6.76 34.22
N THR A 194 24.01 -8.09 34.22
CA THR A 194 22.95 -8.82 33.50
C THR A 194 22.61 -10.10 34.24
N THR A 195 21.50 -10.10 34.98
CA THR A 195 21.02 -11.34 35.57
C THR A 195 20.52 -12.27 34.45
N ILE A 196 20.56 -13.60 34.65
CA ILE A 196 19.99 -14.58 33.72
C ILE A 196 18.51 -14.25 33.41
N ARG A 197 17.82 -13.65 34.39
CA ARG A 197 16.46 -13.14 34.25
C ARG A 197 16.34 -11.97 33.28
N ASP A 198 17.32 -11.06 33.25
CA ASP A 198 17.36 -9.94 32.30
C ASP A 198 17.63 -10.44 30.87
N LEU A 199 18.49 -11.45 30.70
CA LEU A 199 18.71 -12.09 29.39
C LEU A 199 17.47 -12.85 28.91
N ALA A 200 16.77 -13.54 29.81
CA ALA A 200 15.56 -14.30 29.47
C ALA A 200 14.36 -13.41 29.12
N THR A 201 14.22 -12.25 29.77
CA THR A 201 13.08 -11.33 29.56
C THR A 201 13.32 -10.30 28.44
N ARG A 202 14.58 -10.07 28.04
CA ARG A 202 14.94 -9.18 26.93
C ARG A 202 14.25 -9.51 25.59
N PRO A 203 14.30 -10.76 25.08
CA PRO A 203 13.65 -11.08 23.80
C PRO A 203 12.12 -10.92 23.87
N GLU A 204 11.50 -11.23 25.01
CA GLU A 204 10.05 -11.04 25.22
C GLU A 204 9.68 -9.56 25.16
N THR A 205 10.37 -8.71 25.93
CA THR A 205 10.09 -7.26 25.94
C THR A 205 10.38 -6.58 24.60
N PHE A 206 11.36 -7.06 23.83
CA PHE A 206 11.66 -6.53 22.50
C PHE A 206 10.63 -6.97 21.46
N SER A 207 10.24 -8.24 21.47
CA SER A 207 9.15 -8.79 20.66
C SER A 207 7.84 -8.06 20.91
N ASP A 208 7.50 -7.80 22.17
CA ASP A 208 6.29 -7.07 22.54
C ASP A 208 6.30 -5.64 21.99
N LYS A 209 7.43 -4.91 22.13
CA LYS A 209 7.58 -3.58 21.55
C LYS A 209 7.38 -3.56 20.04
N ILE A 210 7.96 -4.52 19.32
CA ILE A 210 7.80 -4.65 17.87
C ILE A 210 6.34 -4.95 17.53
N SER A 211 5.68 -5.85 18.24
CA SER A 211 4.27 -6.21 17.98
C SER A 211 3.33 -5.02 18.17
N VAL A 212 3.54 -4.24 19.24
CA VAL A 212 2.77 -3.04 19.55
C VAL A 212 3.00 -1.98 18.48
N GLU A 213 4.24 -1.78 18.04
CA GLU A 213 4.56 -0.81 16.98
C GLU A 213 3.94 -1.21 15.64
N ARG A 214 4.00 -2.49 15.26
CA ARG A 214 3.35 -3.00 14.04
C ARG A 214 1.84 -2.74 14.07
N HIS A 215 1.19 -3.07 15.19
CA HIS A 215 -0.24 -2.85 15.34
C HIS A 215 -0.58 -1.35 15.26
N ARG A 216 0.18 -0.50 15.96
CA ARG A 216 0.00 0.95 15.93
C ARG A 216 0.18 1.51 14.51
N ALA A 217 1.19 1.08 13.77
CA ALA A 217 1.46 1.54 12.42
C ALA A 217 0.34 1.18 11.45
N ARG A 218 -0.18 -0.05 11.50
CA ARG A 218 -1.34 -0.49 10.70
C ARG A 218 -2.57 0.36 10.98
N VAL A 219 -2.94 0.47 12.25
CA VAL A 219 -4.13 1.22 12.66
C VAL A 219 -4.00 2.70 12.31
N ALA A 220 -2.81 3.29 12.46
CA ALA A 220 -2.56 4.66 12.06
C ALA A 220 -2.72 4.84 10.54
N LEU A 221 -2.15 3.95 9.72
CA LEU A 221 -2.28 4.00 8.27
C LEU A 221 -3.74 3.83 7.81
N GLU A 222 -4.45 2.86 8.37
CA GLU A 222 -5.86 2.62 8.03
C GLU A 222 -6.71 3.85 8.35
N ARG A 223 -6.48 4.49 9.50
CA ARG A 223 -7.18 5.72 9.88
C ARG A 223 -6.85 6.87 8.94
N THR A 224 -5.59 7.07 8.57
CA THR A 224 -5.22 8.15 7.64
C THR A 224 -5.84 7.92 6.26
N LEU A 225 -5.78 6.70 5.73
CA LEU A 225 -6.43 6.35 4.47
C LEU A 225 -7.94 6.52 4.52
N HIS A 226 -8.58 6.16 5.64
CA HIS A 226 -10.02 6.32 5.81
C HIS A 226 -10.45 7.79 5.79
N VAL A 227 -9.71 8.66 6.50
CA VAL A 227 -9.96 10.10 6.50
C VAL A 227 -9.79 10.67 5.08
N LEU A 228 -8.67 10.34 4.42
CA LEU A 228 -8.34 10.88 3.09
C LEU A 228 -9.32 10.41 2.00
N ARG A 229 -9.89 9.21 2.12
CA ARG A 229 -10.87 8.68 1.15
C ARG A 229 -12.08 9.60 0.95
N SER A 230 -12.55 10.25 2.01
CA SER A 230 -13.66 11.21 1.91
C SER A 230 -13.29 12.42 1.05
N TYR A 231 -12.04 12.89 1.16
CA TYR A 231 -11.52 14.00 0.38
C TYR A 231 -11.27 13.59 -1.08
N GLU A 232 -10.82 12.37 -1.34
CA GLU A 232 -10.58 11.86 -2.70
C GLU A 232 -11.87 11.84 -3.55
N MET A 233 -13.00 11.46 -2.97
CA MET A 233 -14.28 11.49 -3.68
C MET A 233 -14.69 12.90 -4.08
N ASN A 234 -14.48 13.87 -3.19
CA ASN A 234 -14.78 15.27 -3.46
C ASN A 234 -13.76 15.91 -4.40
N TYR A 235 -12.51 15.46 -4.34
CA TYR A 235 -11.41 15.95 -5.15
C TYR A 235 -11.65 15.77 -6.64
N ALA A 236 -12.03 14.56 -7.07
CA ALA A 236 -12.27 14.28 -8.48
C ALA A 236 -13.40 15.18 -9.05
N ALA A 237 -14.47 15.36 -8.28
CA ALA A 237 -15.57 16.25 -8.65
C ALA A 237 -15.14 17.72 -8.69
N ALA A 238 -14.44 18.19 -7.65
CA ALA A 238 -13.97 19.57 -7.55
C ALA A 238 -12.99 19.92 -8.67
N ARG A 239 -12.04 19.03 -8.98
CA ARG A 239 -11.08 19.20 -10.07
C ARG A 239 -11.79 19.38 -11.41
N ASN A 240 -12.74 18.50 -11.72
CA ASN A 240 -13.49 18.59 -12.97
C ASN A 240 -14.26 19.91 -13.09
N LEU A 241 -14.87 20.39 -12.00
CA LEU A 241 -15.59 21.66 -12.00
C LEU A 241 -14.66 22.86 -12.21
N ILE A 242 -13.50 22.89 -11.54
CA ILE A 242 -12.52 23.98 -11.73
C ILE A 242 -11.96 23.98 -13.14
N CYS A 243 -11.65 22.80 -13.68
CA CYS A 243 -11.13 22.67 -15.03
C CYS A 243 -12.16 23.05 -16.09
N LEU A 244 -13.43 22.67 -15.91
CA LEU A 244 -14.52 23.07 -16.78
C LEU A 244 -14.77 24.58 -16.67
N HIS A 245 -14.66 25.16 -15.47
CA HIS A 245 -14.76 26.60 -15.29
C HIS A 245 -13.65 27.35 -16.03
N ARG A 246 -12.38 26.89 -15.93
CA ARG A 246 -11.26 27.46 -16.70
C ARG A 246 -11.49 27.36 -18.21
N ALA A 247 -11.85 26.17 -18.70
CA ALA A 247 -12.16 25.97 -20.12
C ALA A 247 -13.30 26.89 -20.59
N SER A 248 -14.33 27.11 -19.76
CA SER A 248 -15.44 28.02 -20.09
C SER A 248 -15.00 29.48 -20.20
N MET A 249 -13.98 29.90 -19.43
CA MET A 249 -13.39 31.22 -19.54
C MET A 249 -12.56 31.36 -20.80
N ASP A 250 -11.77 30.33 -21.14
CA ASP A 250 -10.98 30.30 -22.37
C ASP A 250 -11.89 30.38 -23.62
N PHE A 251 -12.99 29.62 -23.65
CA PHE A 251 -13.99 29.71 -24.72
C PHE A 251 -14.61 31.10 -24.86
N ARG A 252 -14.88 31.79 -23.74
CA ARG A 252 -15.41 33.16 -23.79
C ARG A 252 -14.37 34.14 -24.33
N ALA A 253 -13.10 33.97 -23.96
CA ALA A 253 -12.02 34.80 -24.49
C ALA A 253 -11.84 34.59 -26.00
N GLU A 254 -11.87 33.33 -26.47
CA GLU A 254 -11.80 33.01 -27.90
C GLU A 254 -13.00 33.58 -28.67
N MET A 255 -14.21 33.43 -28.16
CA MET A 255 -15.41 33.99 -28.81
C MET A 255 -15.38 35.53 -28.85
N SER A 256 -14.82 36.18 -27.83
CA SER A 256 -14.59 37.62 -27.84
C SER A 256 -13.60 38.03 -28.92
N LEU A 257 -12.48 37.30 -29.06
CA LEU A 257 -11.49 37.53 -30.10
C LEU A 257 -12.06 37.31 -31.51
N ILE A 258 -12.88 36.27 -31.69
CA ILE A 258 -13.58 36.02 -32.96
C ILE A 258 -14.57 37.16 -33.25
N ALA A 259 -15.33 37.62 -32.26
CA ALA A 259 -16.25 38.74 -32.42
C ALA A 259 -15.51 40.02 -32.84
N ASP A 260 -14.38 40.33 -32.22
CA ASP A 260 -13.54 41.48 -32.58
C ASP A 260 -12.94 41.34 -33.99
N ALA A 261 -12.50 40.13 -34.35
CA ALA A 261 -11.98 39.84 -35.69
C ALA A 261 -13.07 39.97 -36.77
N THR A 262 -14.29 39.50 -36.51
CA THR A 262 -15.43 39.65 -37.44
C THR A 262 -15.89 41.10 -37.56
N SER A 263 -15.76 41.90 -36.51
CA SER A 263 -16.06 43.33 -36.55
C SER A 263 -15.03 44.13 -37.37
N CYS A 264 -13.79 43.66 -37.44
CA CYS A 264 -12.73 44.25 -38.26
C CYS A 264 -12.64 43.66 -39.68
N MET A 265 -13.44 42.65 -40.02
CA MET A 265 -13.42 42.07 -41.36
C MET A 265 -13.89 43.12 -42.39
N PRO A 266 -13.14 43.36 -43.47
CA PRO A 266 -13.53 44.33 -44.48
C PRO A 266 -14.85 43.91 -45.13
N LYS A 267 -15.73 44.90 -45.36
CA LYS A 267 -17.04 44.79 -46.05
C LYS A 267 -17.02 44.12 -47.44
N ILE A 268 -15.87 43.67 -47.94
CA ILE A 268 -15.74 42.93 -49.19
C ILE A 268 -16.45 41.56 -49.12
N TRP A 269 -16.63 40.98 -47.93
CA TRP A 269 -17.44 39.76 -47.77
C TRP A 269 -18.97 40.02 -47.82
N ASP A 270 -19.39 41.29 -47.78
CA ASP A 270 -20.75 41.75 -48.06
C ASP A 270 -20.95 42.09 -49.56
N ALA A 271 -20.07 41.59 -50.44
CA ALA A 271 -20.19 41.81 -51.89
C ALA A 271 -21.26 40.93 -52.57
N VAL A 272 -21.79 39.91 -51.88
CA VAL A 272 -22.88 39.08 -52.42
C VAL A 272 -24.19 39.86 -52.51
N THR A 273 -24.38 40.90 -51.69
CA THR A 273 -25.54 41.79 -51.77
C THR A 273 -25.31 42.99 -52.71
N SER A 274 -24.06 43.37 -52.97
CA SER A 274 -23.70 44.51 -53.84
C SER A 274 -23.73 44.22 -55.35
N ILE A 275 -23.74 42.94 -55.77
CA ILE A 275 -23.81 42.55 -57.19
C ILE A 275 -25.24 42.68 -57.78
N HIS A 276 -26.27 42.92 -56.97
CA HIS A 276 -27.66 43.05 -57.47
C HIS A 276 -28.12 44.47 -57.82
N ASP A 277 -27.30 45.51 -57.63
CA ASP A 277 -27.71 46.90 -57.90
C ASP A 277 -27.14 47.51 -59.20
N ARG A 278 -26.73 46.67 -60.16
CA ARG A 278 -26.22 47.12 -61.47
C ARG A 278 -27.09 46.63 -62.64
N LYS A 279 -28.36 46.98 -62.64
CA LYS A 279 -29.16 47.11 -63.87
C LYS A 279 -29.99 48.39 -63.75
N TYR A 280 -30.06 49.17 -64.84
CA TYR A 280 -30.65 50.51 -64.98
C TYR A 280 -29.69 51.70 -64.81
N LYS A 281 -28.77 51.83 -65.76
CA LYS A 281 -28.48 53.10 -66.43
C LYS A 281 -28.15 52.83 -67.89
#